data_AF-A0A3D2L3Q2-F1
#
_entry.id   AF-A0A3D2L3Q2-F1
#
_cell.length_a   1.000
_cell.length_b   1.000
_cell.length_c   1.000
_cell.angle_alpha   90.00
_cell.angle_beta   90.00
_cell.angle_gamma   90.00
#
_symmetry.space_group_name_H-M   'P 1'
#
loop_
_entity.id
_entity.type
_entity.pdbx_description
1 polymer ?
#
loop_
_entity_poly.entity_id
_entity_poly.type
_entity_poly.pdbx_seq_one_letter_code
_entity_poly.pdbx_strand_id
1 'polypeptide(L)'
;MLTAGDEYPIHQTPEPIAFSGSDRNFYDRFFFNGYSADGETFFAAAMGIYPHLNIIDAAVSILRGGKQHSVFFSRPLNMERMNTYVGGFSVEVVEPLKRIRLKVEETEGIALDVEFEGRAFPIEEPRFTRRQGPRMLM
;
A
#
# COMPACT_ATOMS: atom_id res chain seq x y z
N MET A 1 7.46 -8.46 16.59
CA MET A 1 8.44 -7.37 16.72
C MET A 1 8.69 -6.84 15.33
N LEU A 2 8.42 -5.55 15.10
CA LEU A 2 8.64 -4.90 13.81
C LEU A 2 10.09 -4.47 13.66
N THR A 3 10.59 -4.55 12.44
CA THR A 3 11.92 -4.19 11.98
C THR A 3 11.81 -3.31 10.74
N ALA A 4 12.90 -2.64 10.33
CA ALA A 4 12.88 -1.76 9.17
C ALA A 4 12.41 -2.46 7.88
N GLY A 5 12.65 -3.77 7.74
CA GLY A 5 12.23 -4.56 6.59
C GLY A 5 10.71 -4.67 6.44
N ASP A 6 9.95 -4.58 7.54
CA ASP A 6 8.49 -4.71 7.54
C ASP A 6 7.77 -3.51 6.91
N GLU A 7 8.47 -2.41 6.65
CA GLU A 7 7.93 -1.26 5.89
C GLU A 7 7.98 -1.50 4.36
N TYR A 8 8.78 -2.46 3.90
CA TYR A 8 8.99 -2.72 2.47
C TYR A 8 8.13 -3.89 2.00
N PRO A 9 7.73 -3.94 0.72
CA PRO A 9 6.86 -4.99 0.17
C PRO A 9 7.66 -6.26 -0.14
N ILE A 10 8.37 -6.77 0.87
CA ILE A 10 9.29 -7.91 0.79
C ILE A 10 8.96 -9.00 1.81
N HIS A 11 7.73 -9.03 2.33
CA HIS A 11 7.31 -10.12 3.23
C HIS A 11 7.32 -11.44 2.45
N GLN A 12 8.05 -12.44 2.94
CA GLN A 12 8.26 -13.68 2.19
C GLN A 12 8.79 -14.85 3.02
N THR A 13 9.03 -15.96 2.32
CA THR A 13 9.73 -17.17 2.75
C THR A 13 11.26 -16.98 2.65
N PRO A 14 12.09 -17.99 3.00
CA PRO A 14 13.55 -17.93 2.79
C PRO A 14 14.00 -17.92 1.31
N GLU A 15 13.08 -17.86 0.37
CA GLU A 15 13.38 -17.83 -1.07
C GLU A 15 13.87 -16.44 -1.52
N PRO A 16 14.41 -16.30 -2.75
CA PRO A 16 14.67 -14.99 -3.33
C PRO A 16 13.41 -14.11 -3.36
N ILE A 17 13.58 -12.80 -3.22
CA ILE A 17 12.51 -11.78 -3.11
C ILE A 17 11.42 -11.91 -4.18
N ALA A 18 11.76 -12.42 -5.36
CA ALA A 18 10.82 -12.70 -6.45
C ALA A 18 9.74 -13.76 -6.10
N PHE A 19 9.93 -14.57 -5.07
CA PHE A 19 9.04 -15.67 -4.67
C PHE A 19 8.41 -15.38 -3.30
N SER A 20 7.12 -15.65 -3.13
CA SER A 20 6.38 -15.37 -1.89
C SER A 20 5.57 -16.58 -1.40
N GLY A 21 6.18 -17.77 -1.52
CA GLY A 21 5.53 -19.04 -1.21
C GLY A 21 4.63 -19.54 -2.34
N SER A 22 3.61 -20.35 -2.02
CA SER A 22 2.78 -21.04 -3.03
C SER A 22 1.38 -20.46 -3.22
N ASP A 23 0.94 -19.54 -2.36
CA ASP A 23 -0.40 -18.95 -2.48
C ASP A 23 -0.44 -17.90 -3.59
N ARG A 24 -1.12 -18.21 -4.69
CA ARG A 24 -1.31 -17.30 -5.83
C ARG A 24 -1.87 -15.93 -5.42
N ASN A 25 -2.64 -15.85 -4.35
CA ASN A 25 -3.28 -14.62 -3.90
C ASN A 25 -2.44 -13.86 -2.86
N PHE A 26 -1.19 -14.26 -2.59
CA PHE A 26 -0.29 -13.47 -1.75
C PHE A 26 -0.09 -12.06 -2.33
N TYR A 27 -0.13 -11.06 -1.45
CA TYR A 27 0.19 -9.69 -1.80
C TYR A 27 0.77 -8.93 -0.61
N ASP A 28 1.63 -7.96 -0.91
CA ASP A 28 1.96 -6.85 -0.02
C ASP A 28 1.12 -5.64 -0.37
N ARG A 29 0.94 -4.74 0.59
CA ARG A 29 0.22 -3.49 0.32
C ARG A 29 0.71 -2.31 1.13
N PHE A 30 0.53 -1.14 0.52
CA PHE A 30 0.46 0.13 1.21
C PHE A 30 -0.99 0.63 1.21
N PHE A 31 -1.41 1.24 2.31
CA PHE A 31 -2.72 1.88 2.43
C PHE A 31 -2.57 3.20 3.19
N PHE A 32 -3.10 4.26 2.62
CA PHE A 32 -3.08 5.61 3.16
C PHE A 32 -4.47 6.20 3.13
N ASN A 33 -4.80 7.01 4.11
CA ASN A 33 -5.96 7.87 4.06
C ASN A 33 -5.75 9.13 4.88
N GLY A 34 -6.63 10.11 4.68
CA GLY A 34 -6.62 11.32 5.48
C GLY A 34 -7.80 12.23 5.16
N TYR A 35 -7.94 13.24 6.00
CA TYR A 35 -8.96 14.27 5.87
C TYR A 35 -8.30 15.64 5.85
N SER A 36 -8.88 16.60 5.13
CA SER A 36 -8.56 18.01 5.34
C SER A 36 -8.95 18.45 6.76
N ALA A 37 -8.32 19.51 7.26
CA ALA A 37 -8.55 20.00 8.63
C ALA A 37 -10.01 20.41 8.89
N ASP A 38 -10.71 20.87 7.86
CA ASP A 38 -12.15 21.21 7.88
C ASP A 38 -13.07 19.99 7.67
N GLY A 39 -12.50 18.82 7.37
CA GLY A 39 -13.24 17.58 7.08
C GLY A 39 -13.97 17.55 5.74
N GLU A 40 -13.84 18.58 4.89
CA GLU A 40 -14.54 18.66 3.60
C GLU A 40 -13.97 17.75 2.52
N THR A 41 -12.70 17.37 2.67
CA THR A 41 -11.98 16.50 1.74
C THR A 41 -11.53 15.25 2.46
N PHE A 42 -11.87 14.09 1.91
CA PHE A 42 -11.28 12.81 2.27
C PHE A 42 -10.43 12.31 1.11
N PHE A 43 -9.29 11.69 1.40
CA PHE A 43 -8.58 10.90 0.42
C PHE A 43 -8.25 9.52 0.96
N ALA A 44 -8.16 8.56 0.04
CA ALA A 44 -7.56 7.26 0.27
C ALA A 44 -6.66 6.91 -0.90
N ALA A 45 -5.55 6.25 -0.62
CA ALA A 45 -4.65 5.72 -1.63
C ALA A 45 -4.18 4.34 -1.24
N ALA A 46 -3.97 3.47 -2.22
CA ALA A 46 -3.49 2.12 -1.99
C ALA A 46 -2.54 1.70 -3.10
N MET A 47 -1.58 0.84 -2.75
CA MET A 47 -0.74 0.13 -3.70
C MET A 47 -0.75 -1.35 -3.33
N GLY A 48 -1.04 -2.21 -4.29
CA GLY A 48 -0.99 -3.66 -4.15
C GLY A 48 0.17 -4.22 -4.98
N ILE A 49 1.02 -5.02 -4.35
CA ILE A 49 2.16 -5.70 -4.97
C ILE A 49 1.84 -7.18 -5.00
N TYR A 50 1.72 -7.77 -6.19
CA TYR A 50 1.30 -9.15 -6.39
C TYR A 50 2.39 -9.97 -7.09
N PRO A 51 3.37 -10.54 -6.35
CA PRO A 51 4.53 -11.21 -6.95
C PRO A 51 4.17 -12.37 -7.88
N HIS A 52 3.23 -13.23 -7.46
CA HIS A 52 2.83 -14.40 -8.24
C HIS A 52 2.01 -14.06 -9.50
N LEU A 53 1.33 -12.91 -9.49
CA LEU A 53 0.63 -12.38 -10.67
C LEU A 53 1.54 -11.50 -11.52
N ASN A 54 2.75 -11.20 -11.05
CA ASN A 54 3.73 -10.31 -11.66
C ASN A 54 3.12 -8.94 -12.04
N ILE A 55 2.27 -8.40 -11.15
CA ILE A 55 1.58 -7.12 -11.35
C ILE A 55 1.69 -6.25 -10.10
N ILE A 56 1.72 -4.94 -10.32
CA ILE A 56 1.62 -3.92 -9.29
C ILE A 56 0.54 -2.93 -9.70
N ASP A 57 -0.41 -2.71 -8.79
CA ASP A 57 -1.54 -1.82 -9.00
C ASP A 57 -1.52 -0.73 -7.94
N ALA A 58 -2.03 0.46 -8.30
CA ALA A 58 -2.25 1.53 -7.36
C ALA A 58 -3.56 2.25 -7.64
N ALA A 59 -4.09 2.92 -6.64
CA ALA A 59 -5.26 3.78 -6.78
C ALA A 59 -5.16 4.97 -5.83
N VAL A 60 -5.71 6.10 -6.26
CA VAL A 60 -6.00 7.24 -5.41
C VAL A 60 -7.47 7.61 -5.59
N SER A 61 -8.13 7.92 -4.48
CA SER A 61 -9.50 8.40 -4.47
C SER A 61 -9.62 9.64 -3.59
N ILE A 62 -10.30 10.67 -4.09
CA ILE A 62 -10.57 11.91 -3.39
C ILE A 62 -12.08 12.14 -3.38
N LEU A 63 -12.64 12.32 -2.20
CA LEU A 63 -14.03 12.72 -1.98
C LEU A 63 -14.03 14.18 -1.52
N ARG A 64 -14.62 15.07 -2.33
CA ARG A 64 -14.79 16.50 -1.99
C ARG A 64 -16.10 17.02 -2.57
N GLY A 65 -16.82 17.84 -1.80
CA GLY A 65 -18.09 18.41 -2.26
C GLY A 65 -19.14 17.36 -2.64
N GLY A 66 -19.15 16.21 -1.95
CA GLY A 66 -20.06 15.10 -2.23
C GLY A 66 -19.75 14.29 -3.49
N LYS A 67 -18.64 14.56 -4.18
CA LYS A 67 -18.22 13.84 -5.38
C LYS A 67 -16.89 13.11 -5.16
N GLN A 68 -16.86 11.83 -5.53
CA GLN A 68 -15.66 11.01 -5.50
C GLN A 68 -15.00 11.00 -6.88
N HIS A 69 -13.70 11.22 -6.92
CA HIS A 69 -12.85 11.05 -8.08
C HIS A 69 -11.82 9.97 -7.76
N SER A 70 -11.62 9.03 -8.68
CA SER A 70 -10.69 7.91 -8.49
C SER A 70 -9.85 7.71 -9.74
N VAL A 71 -8.54 7.57 -9.55
CA VAL A 71 -7.59 7.22 -10.62
C VAL A 71 -6.94 5.90 -10.26
N PHE A 72 -6.79 5.03 -11.26
CA PHE A 72 -6.22 3.70 -11.13
C PHE A 72 -4.98 3.58 -12.01
N PHE A 73 -3.96 2.91 -11.47
CA PHE A 73 -2.68 2.69 -12.12
C PHE A 73 -2.38 1.20 -12.08
N SER A 74 -1.76 0.69 -13.15
CA SER A 74 -1.32 -0.70 -13.21
C SER A 74 -0.08 -0.81 -14.09
N ARG A 75 0.86 -1.68 -13.71
CA ARG A 75 1.95 -2.10 -14.59
C ARG A 75 2.43 -3.52 -14.26
N PRO A 76 3.13 -4.19 -15.21
CA PRO A 76 3.91 -5.38 -14.88
C PRO A 76 4.90 -5.09 -13.75
N LEU A 77 4.97 -5.98 -12.76
CA LEU A 77 5.92 -5.89 -11.65
C LEU A 77 7.36 -6.12 -12.13
N ASN A 78 7.52 -6.95 -13.16
CA ASN A 78 8.81 -7.44 -13.67
C ASN A 78 9.65 -8.14 -12.59
N MET A 79 8.98 -8.84 -11.67
CA MET A 79 9.57 -9.54 -10.52
C MET A 79 10.37 -8.63 -9.56
N GLU A 80 10.36 -7.31 -9.74
CA GLU A 80 11.08 -6.35 -8.91
C GLU A 80 10.11 -5.65 -7.95
N ARG A 81 10.10 -6.11 -6.69
CA ARG A 81 9.16 -5.67 -5.64
C ARG A 81 9.54 -4.33 -5.01
N MET A 82 10.82 -3.96 -5.03
CA MET A 82 11.29 -2.72 -4.42
C MET A 82 11.04 -1.50 -5.28
N ASN A 83 10.71 -1.70 -6.56
CA ASN A 83 10.28 -0.61 -7.43
C ASN A 83 8.80 -0.30 -7.17
N THR A 84 8.54 0.62 -6.24
CA THR A 84 7.20 1.08 -5.82
C THR A 84 6.71 2.27 -6.63
N TYR A 85 6.97 2.29 -7.94
CA TYR A 85 6.43 3.27 -8.89
C TYR A 85 5.46 2.60 -9.88
N VAL A 86 4.31 3.21 -10.17
CA VAL A 86 3.26 2.69 -11.08
C VAL A 86 2.62 3.87 -11.83
N GLY A 87 3.05 4.13 -13.07
CA GLY A 87 2.36 5.05 -13.98
C GLY A 87 2.13 6.48 -13.46
N GLY A 88 3.04 7.01 -12.64
CA GLY A 88 2.91 8.33 -12.01
C GLY A 88 2.53 8.29 -10.52
N PHE A 89 2.19 7.12 -9.97
CA PHE A 89 2.01 6.88 -8.55
C PHE A 89 3.30 6.31 -7.94
N SER A 90 3.79 6.83 -6.81
CA SER A 90 4.92 6.22 -6.09
C SER A 90 4.80 6.29 -4.58
N VAL A 91 5.36 5.28 -3.93
CA VAL A 91 5.55 5.21 -2.47
C VAL A 91 7.05 5.14 -2.19
N GLU A 92 7.55 6.05 -1.37
CA GLU A 92 8.96 6.11 -0.98
C GLU A 92 9.07 5.98 0.54
N VAL A 93 9.80 4.96 1.00
CA VAL A 93 10.16 4.82 2.42
C VAL A 93 11.34 5.74 2.71
N VAL A 94 11.06 6.90 3.32
CA VAL A 94 12.06 7.94 3.65
C VAL A 94 12.86 7.55 4.90
N GLU A 95 12.16 7.08 5.94
CA GLU A 95 12.73 6.55 7.17
C GLU A 95 11.85 5.37 7.63
N PRO A 96 12.32 4.12 7.55
CA PRO A 96 11.50 2.94 7.85
C PRO A 96 10.81 3.04 9.20
N LEU A 97 9.53 2.64 9.28
CA LEU A 97 8.71 2.68 10.48
C LEU A 97 8.46 4.09 11.05
N LYS A 98 8.72 5.15 10.28
CA LYS A 98 8.52 6.54 10.74
C LYS A 98 8.07 7.53 9.68
N ARG A 99 8.72 7.56 8.51
CA ARG A 99 8.43 8.53 7.44
C ARG A 99 8.31 7.85 6.09
N ILE A 100 7.18 8.10 5.44
CA ILE A 100 6.87 7.56 4.12
C ILE A 100 6.24 8.65 3.26
N ARG A 101 6.62 8.73 2.00
CA ARG A 101 6.13 9.74 1.06
C ARG A 101 5.30 9.07 -0.02
N LEU A 102 4.10 9.60 -0.24
CA LEU A 102 3.21 9.21 -1.32
C LEU A 102 3.19 10.33 -2.36
N LYS A 103 3.42 9.99 -3.61
CA LYS A 103 3.34 10.92 -4.74
C LYS A 103 2.42 10.39 -5.83
N VAL A 104 1.63 11.29 -6.41
CA VAL A 104 0.84 11.07 -7.61
C VAL A 104 1.09 12.25 -8.54
N GLU A 105 1.71 11.98 -9.68
CA GLU A 105 1.88 12.95 -10.76
C GLU A 105 0.52 13.43 -11.27
N GLU A 106 0.47 14.65 -11.79
CA GLU A 106 -0.79 15.23 -12.23
C GLU A 106 -1.44 14.40 -13.34
N THR A 107 -2.62 13.88 -13.05
CA THR A 107 -3.42 13.11 -14.00
C THR A 107 -4.89 13.23 -13.66
N GLU A 108 -5.76 13.33 -14.67
CA GLU A 108 -7.21 13.46 -14.50
C GLU A 108 -7.64 14.56 -13.50
N GLY A 109 -6.84 15.63 -13.37
CA GLY A 109 -7.07 16.74 -12.46
C GLY A 109 -6.75 16.44 -10.98
N ILE A 110 -6.03 15.34 -10.70
CA ILE A 110 -5.54 14.96 -9.38
C ILE A 110 -4.01 14.95 -9.39
N ALA A 111 -3.42 15.56 -8.38
CA ALA A 111 -2.01 15.41 -8.02
C ALA A 111 -1.90 15.30 -6.51
N LEU A 112 -0.88 14.61 -6.02
CA LEU A 112 -0.65 14.42 -4.59
C LEU A 112 0.84 14.34 -4.29
N ASP A 113 1.27 15.00 -3.23
CA ASP A 113 2.63 14.90 -2.69
C ASP A 113 2.55 15.06 -1.18
N VAL A 114 2.56 13.94 -0.46
CA VAL A 114 2.29 13.89 0.99
C VAL A 114 3.35 13.04 1.67
N GLU A 115 4.00 13.62 2.67
CA GLU A 115 4.83 12.88 3.62
C GLU A 115 4.00 12.57 4.88
N PHE A 116 3.96 11.30 5.25
CA PHE A 116 3.36 10.83 6.50
C PHE A 116 4.47 10.63 7.51
N GLU A 117 4.37 11.31 8.66
CA GLU A 117 5.25 11.10 9.81
C GLU A 117 4.48 10.45 10.96
N GLY A 118 4.98 9.30 11.42
CA GLY A 118 4.44 8.55 12.55
C GLY A 118 4.55 9.34 13.86
N ARG A 119 3.42 9.54 14.53
CA ARG A 119 3.38 10.19 15.86
C ARG A 119 3.87 9.28 17.00
N ALA A 120 3.93 7.97 16.73
CA ALA A 120 4.39 6.93 17.63
C ALA A 120 4.95 5.77 16.80
N PHE A 121 5.63 4.83 17.46
CA PHE A 121 6.12 3.62 16.81
C PHE A 121 4.93 2.80 16.24
N PRO A 122 5.05 2.17 15.05
CA PRO A 122 3.99 1.38 14.47
C PRO A 122 3.56 0.22 15.37
N ILE A 123 2.29 -0.16 15.25
CA ILE A 123 1.70 -1.24 16.03
C ILE A 123 1.58 -2.46 15.14
N GLU A 124 2.06 -3.61 15.62
CA GLU A 124 1.87 -4.90 14.95
C GLU A 124 0.38 -5.26 15.01
N GLU A 125 -0.26 -5.40 13.84
CA GLU A 125 -1.67 -5.76 13.78
C GLU A 125 -1.88 -7.17 14.37
N PRO A 126 -2.78 -7.34 15.35
CA PRO A 126 -3.04 -8.65 15.93
C PRO A 126 -3.61 -9.59 14.87
N ARG A 127 -3.24 -10.87 14.94
CA ARG A 127 -3.82 -11.89 14.05
C ARG A 127 -5.33 -11.90 14.16
N PHE A 128 -6.00 -11.58 13.07
CA PHE A 128 -7.45 -11.69 12.99
C PHE A 128 -7.85 -13.14 12.74
N THR A 129 -8.20 -13.87 13.79
CA THR A 129 -8.70 -15.24 13.64
C THR A 129 -10.21 -15.25 13.43
N ARG A 130 -10.67 -15.64 12.23
CA ARG A 130 -12.08 -15.89 11.93
C ARG A 130 -12.35 -17.39 11.92
N ARG A 131 -13.41 -17.83 12.61
CA ARG A 131 -13.85 -19.24 12.62
C ARG A 131 -15.27 -19.43 12.11
N GLN A 132 -15.53 -20.60 11.53
CA GLN A 132 -16.88 -21.14 11.30
C GLN A 132 -16.99 -22.45 12.06
N GLY A 133 -17.60 -22.39 13.26
CA GLY A 133 -17.54 -23.51 14.21
C GLY A 133 -16.08 -23.80 14.61
N PRO A 134 -15.62 -25.07 14.62
CA PRO A 134 -14.23 -25.40 14.94
C PRO A 134 -13.25 -25.10 13.79
N ARG A 135 -13.72 -24.78 12.57
CA ARG A 135 -12.87 -24.52 11.41
C ARG A 135 -12.33 -23.08 11.43
N MET A 136 -11.01 -22.92 11.37
CA MET A 136 -10.36 -21.64 11.12
C MET A 136 -10.48 -21.27 9.63
N LEU A 137 -10.89 -20.03 9.36
CA LEU A 137 -11.03 -19.44 8.02
C LEU A 137 -9.97 -18.37 7.73
N MET A 138 -9.59 -17.62 8.78
CA MET A 138 -8.53 -16.60 8.82
C MET A 138 -7.90 -16.65 10.20
#